data_AF-A0A196LCB3-F1
#
_entry.id   AF-A0A196LCB3-F1
#
_cell.length_a   1.000
_cell.length_b   1.000
_cell.length_c   1.000
_cell.angle_alpha   90.00
_cell.angle_beta   90.00
_cell.angle_gamma   90.00
#
_symmetry.space_group_name_H-M   'P 1'
#
loop_
_entity.id
_entity.type
_entity.pdbx_description
1 polymer ?
#
loop_
_entity_poly.entity_id
_entity_poly.type
_entity_poly.pdbx_seq_one_letter_code
_entity_poly.pdbx_strand_id
1 'polypeptide(L)'
;MLWERFGIAVAFNAWQILQGVETLDLRVARQSATALALARHLAQHPAVAAVHHPGLEDNPWHANAQRYLPRGGPSVFSFDLAIPEDAETQRKVAHVVDGLRVIRLVANIGDARSLVNHPASMTHSHLTPAQRAAARISLTTIRLSAGLEDPADLIADLDQALAPA
;
A
#
# COMPACT_ATOMS: atom_id res chain seq x y z
N MET A 1 -3.01 31.32 -24.85
CA MET A 1 -1.69 31.15 -24.19
C MET A 1 -1.86 30.43 -22.85
N LEU A 2 -2.21 29.13 -22.84
CA LEU A 2 -2.32 28.34 -21.61
C LEU A 2 -1.32 27.16 -21.54
N TRP A 3 -0.53 26.97 -22.60
CA TRP A 3 0.48 25.90 -22.69
C TRP A 3 1.83 26.26 -22.03
N GLU A 4 2.05 27.52 -21.66
CA GLU A 4 3.29 27.95 -20.98
C GLU A 4 3.30 27.66 -19.46
N ARG A 5 2.17 27.21 -18.88
CA ARG A 5 2.06 26.92 -17.45
C ARG A 5 2.35 25.47 -17.07
N PHE A 6 2.53 24.59 -18.05
CA PHE A 6 2.81 23.18 -17.83
C PHE A 6 3.97 22.74 -18.71
N GLY A 7 5.15 22.60 -18.12
CA GLY A 7 6.24 21.93 -18.82
C GLY A 7 7.60 22.58 -18.57
N ILE A 8 8.14 22.32 -17.40
CA ILE A 8 9.51 21.85 -17.15
C ILE A 8 9.46 21.51 -15.65
N ALA A 9 9.78 20.27 -15.27
CA ALA A 9 10.09 20.02 -13.86
C ALA A 9 11.20 21.03 -13.51
N VAL A 10 10.93 21.94 -12.57
CA VAL A 10 11.91 22.96 -12.13
C VAL A 10 13.26 22.28 -12.03
N ALA A 11 14.33 22.85 -12.61
CA ALA A 11 15.59 22.13 -12.87
C ALA A 11 16.10 21.30 -11.68
N PHE A 12 15.85 21.77 -10.46
CA PHE A 12 16.09 21.04 -9.22
C PHE A 12 15.31 19.72 -9.10
N ASN A 13 14.00 19.69 -9.36
CA ASN A 13 13.20 18.47 -9.35
C ASN A 13 13.65 17.49 -10.43
N ALA A 14 14.01 17.98 -11.63
CA ALA A 14 14.56 17.14 -12.68
C ALA A 14 15.88 16.49 -12.24
N TRP A 15 16.76 17.27 -11.60
CA TRP A 15 17.99 16.76 -11.00
C TRP A 15 17.71 15.72 -9.91
N GLN A 16 16.78 15.98 -8.98
CA GLN A 16 16.41 15.01 -7.94
C GLN A 16 15.86 13.69 -8.53
N ILE A 17 15.04 13.77 -9.58
CA ILE A 17 14.54 12.58 -10.28
C ILE A 17 15.69 11.80 -10.92
N LEU A 18 16.62 12.49 -11.59
CA LEU A 18 17.81 11.85 -12.18
C LEU A 18 18.63 11.10 -11.12
N GLN A 19 18.90 11.74 -9.98
CA GLN A 19 19.58 11.09 -8.85
C GLN A 19 18.79 9.88 -8.32
N GLY A 20 17.47 9.99 -8.25
CA GLY A 20 16.62 8.87 -7.83
C GLY A 20 16.67 7.68 -8.81
N VAL A 21 16.72 7.95 -10.12
CA VAL A 21 16.70 6.90 -11.17
C VAL A 21 17.93 6.00 -11.10
N GLU A 22 19.08 6.51 -10.67
CA GLU A 22 20.34 5.75 -10.54
C GLU A 22 20.21 4.52 -9.61
N THR A 23 19.25 4.51 -8.70
CA THR A 23 19.01 3.40 -7.76
C THR A 23 17.63 2.75 -7.93
N LEU A 24 16.92 3.07 -9.02
CA LEU A 24 15.52 2.66 -9.19
C LEU A 24 15.35 1.15 -9.22
N ASP A 25 16.21 0.43 -9.93
CA ASP A 25 16.14 -1.03 -10.06
C ASP A 25 16.34 -1.73 -8.71
N LEU A 26 17.32 -1.30 -7.92
CA LEU A 26 17.60 -1.82 -6.58
C LEU A 26 16.41 -1.58 -5.65
N ARG A 27 15.86 -0.35 -5.66
CA ARG A 27 14.74 0.02 -4.80
C ARG A 27 13.47 -0.74 -5.17
N VAL A 28 13.11 -0.77 -6.46
CA VAL A 28 11.89 -1.45 -6.92
C VAL A 28 11.98 -2.95 -6.68
N ALA A 29 13.14 -3.58 -6.91
CA ALA A 29 13.32 -5.01 -6.62
C ALA A 29 13.12 -5.32 -5.12
N ARG A 30 13.73 -4.51 -4.24
CA ARG A 30 13.57 -4.66 -2.78
C ARG A 30 12.12 -4.43 -2.35
N GLN A 31 11.50 -3.32 -2.75
CA GLN A 31 10.13 -2.98 -2.40
C GLN A 31 9.13 -4.05 -2.88
N SER A 32 9.33 -4.58 -4.09
CA SER A 32 8.48 -5.65 -4.65
C SER A 32 8.59 -6.95 -3.85
N ALA A 33 9.82 -7.34 -3.48
CA ALA A 33 10.05 -8.52 -2.64
C ALA A 33 9.46 -8.35 -1.23
N THR A 34 9.67 -7.19 -0.61
CA THR A 34 9.09 -6.84 0.69
C THR A 34 7.56 -6.88 0.64
N ALA A 35 6.93 -6.23 -0.35
CA ALA A 35 5.47 -6.23 -0.48
C ALA A 35 4.89 -7.63 -0.61
N LEU A 36 5.53 -8.52 -1.39
CA LEU A 36 5.10 -9.92 -1.49
C LEU A 36 5.22 -10.67 -0.15
N ALA A 37 6.30 -10.42 0.61
CA ALA A 37 6.47 -11.00 1.94
C ALA A 37 5.37 -10.53 2.91
N LEU A 38 5.11 -9.22 2.96
CA LEU A 38 4.04 -8.64 3.77
C LEU A 38 2.67 -9.17 3.35
N ALA A 39 2.39 -9.25 2.05
CA ALA A 39 1.13 -9.76 1.54
C ALA A 39 0.91 -11.23 1.92
N ARG A 40 1.94 -12.07 1.84
CA ARG A 40 1.87 -13.49 2.25
C ARG A 40 1.63 -13.63 3.74
N HIS A 41 2.32 -12.82 4.55
CA HIS A 41 2.13 -12.79 6.00
C HIS A 41 0.71 -12.38 6.38
N LEU A 42 0.24 -11.26 5.84
CA LEU A 42 -1.11 -10.74 6.09
C LEU A 42 -2.20 -11.71 5.63
N ALA A 43 -1.99 -12.46 4.54
CA ALA A 43 -2.95 -13.45 4.05
C ALA A 43 -3.18 -14.61 5.04
N GLN A 44 -2.27 -14.81 6.00
CA GLN A 44 -2.39 -15.83 7.04
C GLN A 44 -2.81 -15.24 8.39
N HIS A 45 -2.93 -13.91 8.50
CA HIS A 45 -3.17 -13.24 9.77
C HIS A 45 -4.68 -13.24 10.12
N PRO A 46 -5.10 -13.67 11.33
CA PRO A 46 -6.52 -13.83 11.68
C PRO A 46 -7.32 -12.52 11.71
N ALA A 47 -6.65 -11.37 11.90
CA ALA A 47 -7.27 -10.05 11.84
C ALA A 47 -7.46 -9.51 10.40
N VAL A 48 -7.08 -10.28 9.37
CA VAL A 48 -7.16 -9.87 7.96
C VAL A 48 -8.14 -10.78 7.22
N ALA A 49 -9.15 -10.18 6.58
CA ALA A 49 -10.17 -10.92 5.83
C ALA A 49 -9.73 -11.23 4.39
N ALA A 50 -8.98 -10.32 3.77
CA ALA A 50 -8.53 -10.47 2.39
C ALA A 50 -7.26 -9.65 2.13
N VAL A 51 -6.42 -10.12 1.21
CA VAL A 51 -5.24 -9.40 0.72
C VAL A 51 -5.30 -9.27 -0.81
N HIS A 52 -5.15 -8.05 -1.29
CA HIS A 52 -5.25 -7.65 -2.69
C HIS A 52 -3.87 -7.43 -3.30
N HIS A 53 -3.07 -8.50 -3.39
CA HIS A 53 -1.76 -8.48 -4.03
C HIS A 53 -1.69 -9.56 -5.13
N PRO A 54 -1.36 -9.20 -6.38
CA PRO A 54 -1.43 -10.14 -7.51
C PRO A 54 -0.32 -11.20 -7.50
N GLY A 55 0.68 -11.06 -6.62
CA GLY A 55 1.68 -12.11 -6.36
C GLY A 55 1.20 -13.25 -5.45
N LEU A 56 0.01 -13.17 -4.85
CA LEU A 56 -0.59 -14.27 -4.09
C LEU A 56 -1.24 -15.28 -5.03
N GLU A 57 -1.14 -16.57 -4.72
CA GLU A 57 -1.60 -17.66 -5.59
C GLU A 57 -3.12 -17.65 -5.79
N ASP A 58 -3.87 -17.35 -4.73
CA ASP A 58 -5.34 -17.27 -4.76
C ASP A 58 -5.87 -15.97 -5.42
N ASN A 59 -4.98 -15.07 -5.87
CA ASN A 59 -5.40 -13.85 -6.54
C ASN A 59 -5.85 -14.15 -7.98
N PRO A 60 -7.02 -13.64 -8.44
CA PRO A 60 -7.51 -13.89 -9.80
C PRO A 60 -6.57 -13.40 -10.91
N TRP A 61 -5.64 -12.49 -10.59
CA TRP A 61 -4.68 -11.94 -11.53
C TRP A 61 -3.29 -12.59 -11.43
N HIS A 62 -3.12 -13.64 -10.62
CA HIS A 62 -1.81 -14.27 -10.38
C HIS A 62 -1.12 -14.69 -11.66
N ALA A 63 -1.81 -15.42 -12.54
CA ALA A 63 -1.26 -15.85 -13.82
C ALA A 63 -0.80 -14.69 -14.71
N ASN A 64 -1.56 -13.58 -14.72
CA ASN A 64 -1.19 -12.38 -15.46
C ASN A 64 0.03 -11.69 -14.84
N ALA A 65 0.12 -11.64 -13.51
CA ALA A 65 1.27 -11.08 -12.83
C ALA A 65 2.55 -11.89 -13.11
N GLN A 66 2.49 -13.23 -13.07
CA GLN A 66 3.63 -14.06 -13.44
C GLN A 66 4.09 -13.82 -14.88
N ARG A 67 3.13 -13.60 -15.81
CA ARG A 67 3.43 -13.32 -17.22
C ARG A 67 4.02 -11.93 -17.45
N TYR A 68 3.42 -10.89 -16.87
CA TYR A 68 3.73 -9.50 -17.21
C TYR A 68 4.71 -8.83 -16.24
N LEU A 69 4.88 -9.37 -15.04
CA LEU A 69 5.74 -8.82 -13.98
C LEU A 69 6.83 -9.83 -13.55
N PRO A 70 7.62 -10.39 -14.49
CA PRO A 70 8.59 -11.45 -14.18
C PRO A 70 9.74 -10.99 -13.27
N ARG A 71 9.89 -9.68 -13.05
CA ARG A 71 10.94 -9.07 -12.22
C ARG A 71 10.46 -8.64 -10.84
N GLY A 72 9.21 -8.94 -10.48
CA GLY A 72 8.61 -8.56 -9.20
C GLY A 72 7.24 -7.90 -9.37
N GLY A 73 6.33 -8.20 -8.44
CA GLY A 73 4.99 -7.63 -8.37
C GLY A 73 4.95 -6.19 -7.84
N PRO A 74 3.75 -5.61 -7.70
CA PRO A 74 3.61 -4.23 -7.23
C PRO A 74 4.07 -4.08 -5.77
N SER A 75 4.80 -3.01 -5.46
CA SER A 75 5.16 -2.66 -4.07
C SER A 75 4.00 -2.05 -3.27
N VAL A 76 2.90 -1.72 -3.95
CA VAL A 76 1.68 -1.15 -3.38
C VAL A 76 0.57 -2.19 -3.45
N PHE A 77 -0.09 -2.45 -2.33
CA PHE A 77 -1.23 -3.36 -2.26
C PHE A 77 -2.18 -2.94 -1.15
N SER A 78 -3.32 -3.61 -1.05
CA SER A 78 -4.28 -3.38 0.02
C SER A 78 -4.68 -4.68 0.70
N PHE A 79 -5.23 -4.57 1.90
CA PHE A 79 -5.85 -5.67 2.63
C PHE A 79 -7.07 -5.15 3.38
N ASP A 80 -8.01 -6.04 3.68
CA ASP A 80 -9.23 -5.72 4.42
C ASP A 80 -9.16 -6.31 5.82
N LEU A 81 -9.48 -5.52 6.84
CA LEU A 81 -9.56 -6.01 8.22
C LEU A 81 -10.75 -6.97 8.40
N ALA A 82 -10.55 -8.02 9.18
CA ALA A 82 -11.58 -8.98 9.57
C ALA A 82 -12.49 -8.42 10.68
N ILE A 83 -13.21 -7.34 10.36
CA ILE A 83 -14.16 -6.68 11.25
C ILE A 83 -15.48 -6.43 10.52
N PRO A 84 -16.63 -6.40 11.23
CA PRO A 84 -17.89 -6.00 10.62
C PRO A 84 -17.81 -4.54 10.17
N GLU A 85 -18.35 -4.27 8.97
CA GLU A 85 -18.48 -2.91 8.47
C GLU A 85 -19.71 -2.24 9.12
N ASP A 86 -19.45 -1.49 10.18
CA ASP A 86 -20.42 -0.75 11.00
C ASP A 86 -19.98 0.73 11.23
N ALA A 87 -20.72 1.47 12.06
CA ALA A 87 -20.40 2.86 12.39
C ALA A 87 -19.03 3.04 13.07
N GLU A 88 -18.49 1.98 13.70
CA GLU A 88 -17.21 1.99 14.40
C GLU A 88 -16.03 1.62 13.50
N THR A 89 -16.27 1.19 12.26
CA THR A 89 -15.23 0.71 11.32
C THR A 89 -14.08 1.69 11.18
N GLN A 90 -14.39 2.98 10.97
CA GLN A 90 -13.36 3.99 10.78
C GLN A 90 -12.46 4.15 12.01
N ARG A 91 -13.04 4.07 13.22
CA ARG A 91 -12.30 4.14 14.47
C ARG A 91 -11.42 2.91 14.67
N LYS A 92 -11.92 1.72 14.33
CA LYS A 92 -11.16 0.45 14.41
C LYS A 92 -9.99 0.45 13.42
N VAL A 93 -10.19 0.90 12.18
CA VAL A 93 -9.12 1.05 11.19
C VAL A 93 -8.10 2.10 11.65
N ALA A 94 -8.56 3.26 12.15
CA ALA A 94 -7.67 4.29 12.69
C ALA A 94 -6.81 3.74 13.83
N HIS A 95 -7.37 2.92 14.73
CA HIS A 95 -6.60 2.30 15.81
C HIS A 95 -5.43 1.45 15.31
N VAL A 96 -5.65 0.63 14.27
CA VAL A 96 -4.57 -0.15 13.63
C VAL A 96 -3.55 0.78 13.00
N VAL A 97 -3.99 1.78 12.23
CA VAL A 97 -3.10 2.73 11.54
C VAL A 97 -2.26 3.56 12.51
N ASP A 98 -2.86 4.06 13.58
CA ASP A 98 -2.20 4.86 14.63
C ASP A 98 -1.28 4.01 15.52
N GLY A 99 -1.52 2.69 15.57
CA GLY A 99 -0.71 1.73 16.31
C GLY A 99 0.63 1.40 15.64
N LEU A 100 0.81 1.74 14.36
CA LEU A 100 2.04 1.49 13.61
C LEU A 100 3.15 2.45 14.03
N ARG A 101 4.36 1.92 14.22
CA ARG A 101 5.53 2.64 14.74
C ARG A 101 6.59 2.88 13.67
N VAL A 102 6.72 1.95 12.73
CA VAL A 102 7.67 2.00 11.61
C VAL A 102 6.97 2.52 10.37
N ILE A 103 5.85 1.90 9.99
CA ILE A 103 5.06 2.26 8.81
C ILE A 103 4.36 3.60 9.07
N ARG A 104 4.48 4.55 8.13
CA ARG A 104 3.99 5.94 8.33
C ARG A 104 2.68 6.21 7.61
N LEU A 105 1.75 6.88 8.29
CA LEU A 105 0.51 7.37 7.71
C LEU A 105 0.78 8.52 6.72
N VAL A 106 0.79 8.23 5.43
CA VAL A 106 1.02 9.22 4.37
C VAL A 106 0.24 8.81 3.11
N ALA A 107 -0.30 9.79 2.37
CA ALA A 107 -1.08 9.53 1.16
C ALA A 107 -0.23 9.15 -0.08
N ASN A 108 1.10 9.33 -0.04
CA ASN A 108 2.02 9.03 -1.14
C ASN A 108 2.24 7.51 -1.32
N ILE A 109 3.04 7.15 -2.33
CA ILE A 109 3.45 5.78 -2.65
C ILE A 109 4.88 5.80 -3.21
N GLY A 110 5.57 4.64 -3.18
CA GLY A 110 6.88 4.46 -3.81
C GLY A 110 8.05 5.17 -3.12
N ASP A 111 7.85 5.62 -1.88
CA ASP A 111 8.89 6.21 -1.02
C ASP A 111 9.87 5.12 -0.55
N ALA A 112 11.08 5.53 -0.13
CA ALA A 112 12.02 4.64 0.52
C ALA A 112 11.50 4.14 1.87
N ARG A 113 10.59 4.88 2.51
CA ARG A 113 9.90 4.51 3.73
C ARG A 113 8.62 3.74 3.42
N SER A 114 8.26 2.82 4.30
CA SER A 114 6.97 2.12 4.26
C SER A 114 5.83 3.04 4.69
N LEU A 115 4.73 2.99 3.94
CA LEU A 115 3.61 3.91 4.06
C LEU A 115 2.30 3.16 4.19
N VAL A 116 1.39 3.71 4.97
CA VAL A 116 0.02 3.23 5.14
C VAL A 116 -0.97 4.37 4.90
N ASN A 117 -2.14 4.04 4.38
CA ASN A 117 -3.28 4.93 4.42
C ASN A 117 -4.61 4.16 4.39
N HIS A 118 -5.66 4.79 4.91
CA HIS A 118 -7.04 4.34 4.76
C HIS A 118 -7.67 5.03 3.54
N PRO A 119 -7.88 4.33 2.40
CA PRO A 119 -8.29 4.98 1.16
C PRO A 119 -9.62 5.71 1.28
N ALA A 120 -10.60 5.15 1.99
CA ALA A 120 -11.96 5.69 2.06
C ALA A 120 -12.05 7.01 2.85
N SER A 121 -11.19 7.26 3.84
CA SER A 121 -11.13 8.56 4.54
C SER A 121 -10.06 9.52 4.02
N MET A 122 -9.16 9.05 3.14
CA MET A 122 -8.06 9.87 2.60
C MET A 122 -8.14 9.99 1.08
N THR A 123 -7.32 9.21 0.37
CA THR A 123 -7.10 9.34 -1.09
C THR A 123 -8.35 9.21 -1.97
N HIS A 124 -9.39 8.51 -1.49
CA HIS A 124 -10.64 8.26 -2.20
C HIS A 124 -11.85 8.81 -1.43
N SER A 125 -11.64 9.74 -0.50
CA SER A 125 -12.70 10.36 0.30
C SER A 125 -13.74 11.13 -0.51
N HIS A 126 -13.38 11.58 -1.71
CA HIS A 126 -14.29 12.27 -2.64
C HIS A 126 -15.27 11.33 -3.35
N LEU A 127 -15.07 10.01 -3.31
CA LEU A 127 -15.96 9.05 -3.96
C LEU A 127 -17.23 8.85 -3.13
N THR A 128 -18.37 8.76 -3.80
CA THR A 128 -19.62 8.34 -3.16
C THR A 128 -19.54 6.88 -2.68
N PRO A 129 -20.40 6.43 -1.75
CA PRO A 129 -20.42 5.03 -1.32
C PRO A 129 -20.55 4.03 -2.48
N ALA A 130 -21.41 4.32 -3.47
CA ALA A 130 -21.59 3.48 -4.65
C ALA A 130 -20.33 3.44 -5.53
N GLN A 131 -19.63 4.55 -5.70
CA GLN A 131 -18.38 4.61 -6.47
C GLN A 131 -17.25 3.85 -5.77
N ARG A 132 -17.13 3.96 -4.44
CA ARG A 132 -16.15 3.17 -3.67
C ARG A 132 -16.41 1.67 -3.78
N ALA A 133 -17.67 1.26 -3.66
CA ALA A 133 -18.07 -0.13 -3.84
C ALA A 133 -17.71 -0.64 -5.24
N ALA A 134 -17.99 0.14 -6.30
CA ALA A 134 -17.60 -0.19 -7.67
C ALA A 134 -16.08 -0.31 -7.85
N ALA A 135 -15.31 0.50 -7.13
CA ALA A 135 -13.84 0.42 -7.08
C ALA A 135 -13.31 -0.68 -6.15
N ARG A 136 -14.19 -1.43 -5.48
CA ARG A 136 -13.86 -2.46 -4.48
C ARG A 136 -13.05 -1.92 -3.30
N ILE A 137 -13.41 -0.72 -2.83
CA ILE A 137 -12.84 -0.08 -1.64
C ILE A 137 -13.88 -0.13 -0.53
N SER A 138 -13.66 -0.96 0.49
CA SER A 138 -14.46 -1.01 1.72
C SER A 138 -13.96 0.03 2.73
N LEU A 139 -14.78 0.34 3.74
CA LEU A 139 -14.33 1.07 4.93
C LEU A 139 -13.31 0.30 5.77
N THR A 140 -13.14 -1.02 5.54
CA THR A 140 -12.15 -1.87 6.22
C THR A 140 -10.81 -1.94 5.47
N THR A 141 -10.74 -1.38 4.26
CA THR A 141 -9.57 -1.50 3.37
C THR A 141 -8.44 -0.60 3.82
N ILE A 142 -7.26 -1.17 4.06
CA ILE A 142 -6.00 -0.46 4.31
C ILE A 142 -5.08 -0.66 3.11
N ARG A 143 -4.45 0.41 2.62
CA ARG A 143 -3.43 0.34 1.56
C ARG A 143 -2.04 0.52 2.16
N LEU A 144 -1.12 -0.34 1.75
CA LEU A 144 0.30 -0.30 2.07
C LEU A 144 1.13 0.00 0.83
N SER A 145 2.20 0.76 1.02
CA SER A 145 3.31 0.91 0.07
C SER A 145 4.57 0.47 0.80
N ALA A 146 5.15 -0.67 0.40
CA ALA A 146 6.37 -1.17 1.01
C ALA A 146 7.58 -0.28 0.66
N GLY A 147 8.38 0.03 1.67
CA GLY A 147 9.65 0.74 1.57
C GLY A 147 10.85 -0.20 1.49
N LEU A 148 11.99 0.28 1.96
CA LEU A 148 13.29 -0.41 1.90
C LEU A 148 13.71 -1.02 3.23
N GLU A 149 12.87 -0.93 4.27
CA GLU A 149 13.14 -1.49 5.59
C GLU A 149 13.32 -3.01 5.56
N ASP A 150 13.71 -3.59 6.70
CA ASP A 150 13.70 -5.04 6.86
C ASP A 150 12.25 -5.56 6.88
N PRO A 151 11.88 -6.54 6.04
CA PRO A 151 10.56 -7.15 6.07
C PRO A 151 10.17 -7.67 7.46
N ALA A 152 11.12 -8.18 8.26
CA ALA A 152 10.84 -8.69 9.59
C ALA A 152 10.38 -7.56 10.55
N ASP A 153 11.00 -6.38 10.46
CA ASP A 153 10.61 -5.22 11.27
C ASP A 153 9.22 -4.72 10.88
N LEU A 154 8.92 -4.71 9.57
CA LEU A 154 7.60 -4.32 9.05
C LEU A 154 6.51 -5.33 9.44
N ILE A 155 6.83 -6.62 9.42
CA ILE A 155 5.92 -7.69 9.88
C ILE A 155 5.66 -7.52 11.38
N ALA A 156 6.70 -7.31 12.19
CA ALA A 156 6.54 -7.11 13.62
C ALA A 156 5.71 -5.85 13.96
N ASP A 157 5.88 -4.77 13.19
CA ASP A 157 5.08 -3.55 13.31
C ASP A 157 3.59 -3.81 12.99
N LEU A 158 3.32 -4.55 11.90
CA LEU A 158 1.96 -4.96 11.53
C LEU A 158 1.32 -5.88 12.58
N ASP A 159 2.04 -6.90 13.05
CA ASP A 159 1.54 -7.86 14.05
C ASP A 159 1.17 -7.15 15.35
N GLN A 160 2.02 -6.23 15.80
CA GLN A 160 1.74 -5.42 16.99
C GLN A 160 0.53 -4.50 16.78
N ALA A 161 0.38 -3.90 15.61
CA ALA A 161 -0.75 -3.00 15.32
C ALA A 161 -2.08 -3.76 15.10
N LEU A 162 -2.02 -5.01 14.65
CA LEU A 162 -3.17 -5.89 14.41
C LEU A 162 -3.53 -6.77 15.61
N ALA A 163 -2.72 -6.78 16.66
CA ALA A 163 -3.00 -7.52 17.88
C ALA A 163 -4.33 -7.05 18.51
N PRO A 164 -5.11 -7.95 19.13
CA PRO A 164 -6.29 -7.56 19.90
C PRO A 164 -5.91 -6.54 20.98
N ALA A 165 -6.75 -5.52 21.15
CA ALA A 165 -6.64 -4.58 22.26
C ALA A 165 -6.92 -5.25 23.61
#